data_AF-A0A496WLJ4-F1
#
_entry.id   AF-A0A496WLJ4-F1
#
_cell.length_a   1.000
_cell.length_b   1.000
_cell.length_c   1.000
_cell.angle_alpha   90.00
_cell.angle_beta   90.00
_cell.angle_gamma   90.00
#
_symmetry.space_group_name_H-M   'P 1'
#
loop_
_entity.id
_entity.type
_entity.pdbx_description
1 polymer ?
#
loop_
_entity_poly.entity_id
_entity_poly.type
_entity_poly.pdbx_seq_one_letter_code
_entity_poly.pdbx_strand_id
1 'polypeptide(L)'
;IDVLEHVLEDLDFVENLQRVAQHQILLTTPNYTASRCNWPYHIREYMPHQLVDLFSKKGTVTLYKGTSNGIHIYPVKYQGTYFLFNKLRVHPATSFLARCWNYVIPQSMQILSHLFIRVELD
;
A
#
# COMPACT_ATOMS: atom_id res chain seq x y z
N ILE A 1 -7.49 -10.89 -7.20
CA ILE A 1 -7.93 -9.59 -7.76
C ILE A 1 -8.16 -8.72 -6.55
N ASP A 2 -7.34 -7.67 -6.40
CA ASP A 2 -7.57 -6.64 -5.39
C ASP A 2 -8.67 -5.70 -5.95
N VAL A 3 -9.35 -4.93 -5.10
CA VAL A 3 -10.57 -4.21 -5.50
C VAL A 3 -10.35 -2.71 -5.62
N LEU A 4 -9.60 -2.12 -4.68
CA LEU A 4 -9.51 -0.67 -4.52
C LEU A 4 -8.93 0.04 -5.74
N GLU A 5 -7.96 -0.57 -6.43
CA GLU A 5 -7.33 0.00 -7.62
C GLU A 5 -8.27 0.10 -8.83
N HIS A 6 -9.42 -0.58 -8.78
CA HIS A 6 -10.45 -0.58 -9.82
C HIS A 6 -11.63 0.34 -9.50
N VAL A 7 -11.61 1.01 -8.34
CA VAL A 7 -12.69 1.92 -7.92
C VAL A 7 -12.35 3.34 -8.37
N LEU A 8 -13.26 3.97 -9.12
CA LEU A 8 -13.10 5.36 -9.55
C LEU A 8 -13.28 6.34 -8.39
N GLU A 9 -14.40 6.22 -7.68
CA GLU A 9 -14.74 7.04 -6.51
C GLU A 9 -14.27 6.35 -5.22
N ASP A 10 -12.95 6.32 -5.01
CA ASP A 10 -12.30 5.63 -3.89
C ASP A 10 -12.74 6.16 -2.52
N LEU A 11 -12.98 7.47 -2.40
CA LEU A 11 -13.50 8.08 -1.17
C LEU A 11 -14.88 7.54 -0.79
N ASP A 12 -15.84 7.53 -1.72
CA ASP A 12 -17.19 7.03 -1.48
C ASP A 12 -17.19 5.54 -1.14
N PHE A 13 -16.29 4.78 -1.76
CA PHE A 13 -16.09 3.38 -1.44
C PHE A 13 -15.59 3.20 0.01
N VAL A 14 -14.61 3.99 0.44
CA VAL A 14 -14.09 3.96 1.82
C VAL A 14 -15.16 4.36 2.83
N GLU A 15 -15.97 5.37 2.55
CA GLU A 15 -17.12 5.75 3.39
C GLU A 15 -18.11 4.58 3.55
N ASN A 16 -18.41 3.88 2.46
CA ASN A 16 -19.29 2.72 2.50
C ASN A 16 -18.68 1.54 3.26
N LEU A 17 -17.37 1.32 3.18
CA LEU A 17 -16.69 0.30 3.99
C LEU A 17 -16.83 0.63 5.48
N GLN A 18 -16.58 1.88 5.89
CA GLN A 18 -16.73 2.30 7.28
C GLN A 18 -18.18 2.15 7.76
N ARG A 19 -19.17 2.51 6.94
CA ARG A 19 -20.59 2.42 7.28
C ARG A 19 -21.03 0.99 7.61
N VAL A 20 -20.42 -0.02 6.98
CA VAL A 20 -20.83 -1.43 7.08
C VAL A 20 -19.94 -2.23 8.04
N ALA A 21 -18.66 -1.86 8.17
CA ALA A 21 -17.73 -2.54 9.06
C ALA A 21 -18.04 -2.24 10.53
N GLN A 22 -18.05 -3.28 11.38
CA GLN A 22 -18.35 -3.13 12.81
C GLN A 22 -17.12 -2.85 13.68
N HIS A 23 -15.96 -3.37 13.29
CA HIS A 23 -14.75 -3.32 14.12
C HIS A 23 -13.49 -2.95 13.34
N GLN A 24 -13.36 -3.45 12.11
CA GLN A 24 -12.17 -3.22 11.32
C GLN A 24 -12.44 -3.30 9.84
N ILE A 25 -11.65 -2.56 9.07
CA ILE A 25 -11.54 -2.66 7.62
C ILE A 25 -10.20 -3.31 7.29
N LEU A 26 -10.23 -4.36 6.48
CA LEU A 26 -9.04 -5.05 5.98
C LEU A 26 -9.03 -4.92 4.46
N LEU A 27 -7.95 -4.40 3.89
CA LEU A 27 -7.88 -4.16 2.45
C LEU A 27 -6.48 -4.34 1.90
N THR A 28 -6.40 -4.97 0.73
CA THR A 28 -5.19 -5.12 -0.08
C THR A 28 -5.27 -4.28 -1.34
N THR A 29 -4.12 -3.82 -1.83
CA THR A 29 -3.98 -3.18 -3.14
C THR A 29 -2.54 -3.29 -3.62
N PRO A 30 -2.28 -3.29 -4.94
CA PRO A 30 -0.92 -3.19 -5.47
C PRO A 30 -0.17 -1.97 -4.95
N ASN A 31 1.12 -2.15 -4.65
CA ASN A 31 2.02 -1.07 -4.28
C ASN A 31 2.53 -0.39 -5.54
N TYR A 32 2.08 0.83 -5.81
CA TYR A 32 2.46 1.60 -7.01
C TYR A 32 3.98 1.63 -7.25
N THR A 33 4.77 1.72 -6.19
CA THR A 33 6.23 1.80 -6.28
C THR A 33 6.90 0.53 -6.84
N ALA A 34 6.18 -0.59 -6.84
CA ALA A 34 6.61 -1.87 -7.33
C ALA A 34 5.89 -2.28 -8.63
N SER A 35 4.56 -2.09 -8.74
CA SER A 35 3.73 -2.54 -9.88
C SER A 35 3.56 -1.52 -11.01
N ARG A 36 3.53 -0.21 -10.70
CA ARG A 36 3.43 0.91 -11.65
C ARG A 36 2.22 0.91 -12.59
N CYS A 37 1.08 0.38 -12.19
CA CYS A 37 -0.19 0.50 -12.90
C CYS A 37 -0.13 0.00 -14.36
N ASN A 38 0.58 -1.11 -14.58
CA ASN A 38 0.77 -1.67 -15.92
C ASN A 38 -0.50 -2.35 -16.48
N TRP A 39 -1.55 -2.51 -15.67
CA TRP A 39 -2.76 -3.23 -16.07
C TRP A 39 -3.88 -2.26 -16.48
N PRO A 40 -4.54 -2.46 -17.65
CA PRO A 40 -5.47 -1.47 -18.22
C PRO A 40 -6.75 -1.29 -17.40
N TYR A 41 -7.03 -2.20 -16.48
CA TYR A 41 -8.19 -2.12 -15.59
C TYR A 41 -7.87 -1.41 -14.27
N HIS A 42 -6.61 -1.11 -13.96
CA HIS A 42 -6.26 -0.32 -12.77
C HIS A 42 -6.56 1.15 -13.09
N ILE A 43 -7.52 1.73 -12.37
CA ILE A 43 -7.85 3.16 -12.44
C ILE A 43 -6.81 3.96 -11.67
N ARG A 44 -6.34 3.44 -10.54
CA ARG A 44 -5.35 4.09 -9.66
C ARG A 44 -4.59 3.04 -8.86
N GLU A 45 -3.29 3.23 -8.70
CA GLU A 45 -2.51 2.51 -7.69
C GLU A 45 -1.99 3.49 -6.64
N TYR A 46 -1.78 3.00 -5.42
CA TYR A 46 -1.45 3.85 -4.28
C TYR A 46 0.01 3.68 -3.89
N MET A 47 0.69 4.80 -3.63
CA MET A 47 1.87 4.78 -2.77
C MET A 47 1.43 4.52 -1.32
N PRO A 48 2.32 3.94 -0.48
CA PRO A 48 1.96 3.60 0.89
C PRO A 48 1.39 4.75 1.72
N HIS A 49 1.92 5.96 1.57
CA HIS A 49 1.41 7.11 2.31
C HIS A 49 0.01 7.51 1.83
N GLN A 50 -0.26 7.45 0.52
CA GLN A 50 -1.58 7.78 -0.04
C GLN A 50 -2.65 6.81 0.48
N LEU A 51 -2.31 5.52 0.58
CA LEU A 51 -3.20 4.52 1.13
C LEU A 51 -3.47 4.75 2.63
N VAL A 52 -2.44 5.10 3.41
CA VAL A 52 -2.63 5.42 4.84
C VAL A 52 -3.46 6.70 5.01
N ASP A 53 -3.17 7.74 4.23
CA ASP A 53 -3.89 9.02 4.26
C ASP A 53 -5.38 8.82 3.94
N LEU A 54 -5.71 7.95 2.97
CA LEU A 54 -7.07 7.61 2.57
C LEU A 54 -7.92 7.06 3.74
N PHE A 55 -7.32 6.28 4.64
CA PHE A 55 -8.02 5.67 5.78
C PHE A 55 -7.74 6.35 7.13
N SER A 56 -6.84 7.33 7.18
CA SER A 56 -6.39 8.00 8.41
C SER A 56 -7.52 8.63 9.24
N LYS A 57 -8.61 9.06 8.59
CA LYS A 57 -9.79 9.65 9.24
C LYS A 57 -10.83 8.62 9.68
N LYS A 58 -10.60 7.33 9.45
CA LYS A 58 -11.55 6.24 9.67
C LYS A 58 -11.27 5.44 10.94
N GLY A 59 -10.06 5.57 11.48
CA GLY A 59 -9.61 4.90 12.69
C GLY A 59 -8.10 4.69 12.68
N THR A 60 -7.61 3.78 13.52
CA THR A 60 -6.18 3.50 13.65
C THR A 60 -5.70 2.60 12.51
N VAL A 61 -4.81 3.12 11.65
CA VAL A 61 -4.30 2.42 10.46
C VAL A 61 -2.97 1.71 10.74
N THR A 62 -2.98 0.39 10.63
CA THR A 62 -1.77 -0.45 10.59
C THR A 62 -1.47 -0.87 9.15
N LEU A 63 -0.25 -0.55 8.69
CA LEU A 63 0.22 -0.88 7.35
C LEU A 63 1.12 -2.12 7.35
N TYR A 64 0.92 -2.97 6.34
CA TYR A 64 1.74 -4.13 6.04
C TYR A 64 2.16 -4.10 4.57
N LYS A 65 3.20 -4.85 4.26
CA LYS A 65 3.71 -5.06 2.90
C LYS A 65 3.84 -6.54 2.61
N GLY A 66 3.56 -6.95 1.39
CA GLY A 66 3.62 -8.36 1.02
C GLY A 66 3.76 -8.64 -0.47
N THR A 67 3.90 -9.92 -0.78
CA THR A 67 3.89 -10.44 -2.17
C THR A 67 2.46 -10.65 -2.65
N SER A 68 2.25 -10.63 -3.98
CA SER A 68 0.93 -10.78 -4.60
C SER A 68 0.22 -12.11 -4.30
N ASN A 69 0.98 -13.15 -3.94
CA ASN A 69 0.47 -14.45 -3.56
C ASN A 69 0.20 -14.61 -2.05
N GLY A 70 0.47 -13.57 -1.24
CA GLY A 70 0.24 -13.59 0.20
C GLY A 70 1.20 -14.47 1.02
N ILE A 71 2.21 -15.12 0.41
CA ILE A 71 3.15 -16.00 1.12
C ILE A 71 4.02 -15.21 2.11
N HIS A 72 4.39 -13.98 1.74
CA HIS A 72 5.24 -13.13 2.56
C HIS A 72 4.49 -11.86 2.92
N ILE A 73 4.28 -11.63 4.21
CA ILE A 73 3.62 -10.45 4.76
C ILE A 73 4.43 -9.95 5.95
N TYR A 74 4.75 -8.66 5.95
CA TYR A 74 5.53 -8.03 7.00
C TYR A 74 4.87 -6.73 7.46
N PRO A 75 4.75 -6.48 8.78
CA PRO A 75 4.27 -5.20 9.29
C PRO A 75 5.28 -4.09 9.00
N VAL A 76 4.78 -2.92 8.63
CA VAL A 76 5.59 -1.71 8.45
C VAL A 76 5.76 -1.01 9.80
N LYS A 77 6.83 -1.35 10.52
CA LYS A 77 7.12 -0.81 11.87
C LYS A 77 7.41 0.70 11.87
N TYR A 78 8.13 1.18 10.86
CA TYR A 78 8.56 2.58 10.75
C TYR A 78 7.97 3.22 9.48
N GLN A 79 6.71 3.68 9.58
CA GLN A 79 5.97 4.18 8.41
C GLN A 79 6.66 5.34 7.69
N GLY A 80 7.14 6.36 8.41
CA GLY A 80 7.81 7.51 7.80
C GLY A 80 9.05 7.14 6.97
N THR A 81 9.91 6.26 7.52
CA THR A 81 11.07 5.72 6.81
C THR A 81 10.65 4.89 5.59
N TYR A 82 9.62 4.05 5.75
CA TYR A 82 9.09 3.26 4.63
C TYR A 82 8.56 4.17 3.51
N PHE A 83 7.83 5.23 3.84
CA PHE A 83 7.31 6.20 2.88
C PHE A 83 8.44 6.93 2.14
N LEU A 84 9.50 7.32 2.86
CA LEU A 84 10.68 7.95 2.25
C LEU A 84 11.34 7.02 1.23
N PHE A 85 11.60 5.75 1.58
CA PHE A 85 12.20 4.79 0.65
C PHE A 85 11.31 4.52 -0.57
N ASN A 86 9.99 4.47 -0.38
CA ASN A 86 9.04 4.34 -1.48
C ASN A 86 9.11 5.56 -2.42
N LYS A 87 9.20 6.79 -1.88
CA LYS A 87 9.41 8.02 -2.67
C LYS A 87 10.74 8.00 -3.43
N LEU A 88 11.83 7.59 -2.78
CA LEU A 88 13.14 7.45 -3.44
C LEU A 88 13.13 6.41 -4.57
N ARG A 89 12.36 5.32 -4.42
CA ARG A 89 12.25 4.28 -5.45
C ARG A 89 11.56 4.76 -6.72
N VAL A 90 10.64 5.73 -6.62
CA VAL A 90 9.93 6.28 -7.79
C VAL A 90 10.58 7.54 -8.35
N HIS A 91 11.38 8.26 -7.56
CA HIS A 91 12.03 9.51 -7.98
C HIS A 91 13.10 9.26 -9.06
N PRO A 92 13.09 9.99 -10.20
CA PRO A 92 13.97 9.70 -11.35
C PRO A 92 15.45 9.57 -10.99
N ALA A 93 15.98 10.50 -10.20
CA ALA A 93 17.40 10.57 -9.84
C ALA A 93 17.89 9.42 -8.93
N THR A 94 17.01 8.82 -8.13
CA THR A 94 17.37 7.82 -7.11
C THR A 94 16.79 6.45 -7.40
N SER A 95 15.88 6.33 -8.37
CA SER A 95 15.11 5.12 -8.63
C SER A 95 15.97 3.91 -9.00
N PHE A 96 17.06 4.09 -9.75
CA PHE A 96 17.94 2.98 -10.13
C PHE A 96 18.63 2.38 -8.90
N LEU A 97 19.32 3.21 -8.12
CA LEU A 97 20.02 2.78 -6.91
C LEU A 97 19.04 2.20 -5.88
N ALA A 98 17.87 2.82 -5.71
CA ALA A 98 16.84 2.32 -4.82
C ALA A 98 16.31 0.94 -5.25
N ARG A 99 16.21 0.66 -6.56
CA ARG A 99 15.84 -0.68 -7.07
C ARG A 99 16.95 -1.70 -6.82
N CYS A 100 18.21 -1.34 -7.07
CA CYS A 100 19.35 -2.21 -6.78
C CYS A 100 19.44 -2.54 -5.28
N TRP A 101 19.32 -1.52 -4.42
CA TRP A 101 19.27 -1.68 -2.97
C TRP A 101 18.15 -2.62 -2.54
N ASN A 102 16.95 -2.45 -3.11
CA ASN A 102 15.81 -3.30 -2.79
C ASN A 102 16.01 -4.77 -3.18
N TYR A 103 16.92 -5.09 -4.09
CA TYR A 103 17.21 -6.47 -4.48
C TYR A 103 18.16 -7.16 -3.49
N VAL A 104 19.05 -6.40 -2.85
CA VAL A 104 20.11 -6.96 -1.98
C VAL A 104 19.72 -7.04 -0.50
N ILE A 105 18.74 -6.26 -0.05
CA ILE A 105 18.29 -6.30 1.35
C ILE A 105 17.39 -7.51 1.64
N PRO A 106 17.31 -7.97 2.91
CA PRO A 106 16.40 -9.03 3.31
C PRO A 106 14.95 -8.74 2.92
N GLN A 107 14.21 -9.77 2.51
CA GLN A 107 12.83 -9.62 2.01
C GLN A 107 11.90 -8.88 2.99
N SER A 108 12.09 -9.05 4.30
CA SER A 108 11.35 -8.34 5.34
C SER A 108 11.56 -6.81 5.32
N MET A 109 12.66 -6.34 4.74
CA MET A 109 13.01 -4.93 4.60
C MET A 109 12.67 -4.37 3.21
N GLN A 110 12.50 -5.24 2.21
CA GLN A 110 12.16 -4.85 0.84
C GLN A 110 10.84 -4.08 0.76
N ILE A 111 10.75 -3.21 -0.22
CA ILE A 111 9.50 -2.72 -0.81
C ILE A 111 8.96 -3.86 -1.65
N LEU A 112 7.80 -4.39 -1.23
CA LEU A 112 7.13 -5.51 -1.86
C LEU A 112 5.97 -5.03 -2.74
N SER A 113 5.44 -5.97 -3.54
CA SER A 113 4.49 -5.68 -4.61
C SER A 113 3.11 -5.25 -4.14
N HIS A 114 2.69 -5.58 -2.92
CA HIS A 114 1.34 -5.31 -2.42
C HIS A 114 1.40 -4.64 -1.05
N LEU A 115 0.39 -3.81 -0.81
CA LEU A 115 0.10 -3.20 0.46
C LEU A 115 -1.12 -3.88 1.06
N PHE A 116 -1.10 -4.01 2.37
CA PHE A 116 -2.25 -4.42 3.15
C PHE A 116 -2.43 -3.44 4.30
N ILE A 117 -3.66 -3.01 4.51
CA ILE A 117 -4.03 -2.18 5.65
C ILE A 117 -5.01 -2.92 6.54
N ARG A 118 -4.86 -2.68 7.84
CA ARG A 118 -5.85 -2.96 8.86
C ARG A 118 -6.21 -1.65 9.51
N VAL A 119 -7.48 -1.27 9.42
CA VAL A 119 -8.02 -0.08 10.07
C VAL A 119 -8.89 -0.56 11.21
N GLU A 120 -8.49 -0.26 12.44
CA GLU A 120 -9.32 -0.48 13.63
C GLU A 120 -10.24 0.74 13.78
N LEU A 121 -11.55 0.53 13.70
CA LEU A 121 -12.55 1.59 13.78
C LEU A 121 -12.75 2.01 15.24
N ASP A 122 -12.88 3.31 15.46
CA ASP A 122 -13.18 3.90 16.77
C ASP A 122 -14.66 3.75 17.15
#